data_AF-A0A430J5W4-F1
#
_entry.id   AF-A0A430J5W4-F1
#
_cell.length_a   1.000
_cell.length_b   1.000
_cell.length_c   1.000
_cell.angle_alpha   90.00
_cell.angle_beta   90.00
_cell.angle_gamma   90.00
#
_symmetry.space_group_name_H-M   'P 1'
#
loop_
_entity.id
_entity.type
_entity.pdbx_description
1 polymer ?
#
loop_
_entity_poly.entity_id
_entity_poly.type
_entity_poly.pdbx_seq_one_letter_code
_entity_poly.pdbx_strand_id
1 'polypeptide(L)'
;MSSSDLLLDMNQKALNLLQEDADKIEKLIEVQMGNLTTRQCPLYEEVLDTQMYGLSREIDFAIRAGLISEAPGKQILSKLERNLAQLYEALNKKSNP
;
A
#
# COMPACT_ATOMS: atom_id res chain seq x y z
N MET A 1 -33.22 -5.56 -5.33
CA MET A 1 -31.91 -5.31 -5.95
C MET A 1 -31.64 -6.43 -6.92
N SER A 2 -31.21 -6.12 -8.15
CA SER A 2 -30.82 -7.13 -9.13
C SER A 2 -29.50 -7.79 -8.72
N SER A 3 -29.25 -9.02 -9.18
CA SER A 3 -27.94 -9.68 -9.01
C SER A 3 -26.78 -8.83 -9.56
N SER A 4 -27.02 -8.06 -10.62
CA SER A 4 -26.01 -7.13 -11.17
C SER A 4 -25.69 -5.97 -10.22
N ASP A 5 -26.68 -5.45 -9.51
CA ASP A 5 -26.48 -4.34 -8.57
C ASP A 5 -25.65 -4.79 -7.36
N LEU A 6 -25.88 -6.03 -6.90
CA LEU A 6 -25.10 -6.64 -5.81
C LEU A 6 -23.63 -6.83 -6.20
N LEU A 7 -23.35 -7.26 -7.43
CA LEU A 7 -21.98 -7.41 -7.92
C LEU A 7 -21.25 -6.06 -8.00
N LEU A 8 -21.93 -5.00 -8.45
CA LEU A 8 -21.35 -3.66 -8.50
C LEU A 8 -21.00 -3.13 -7.10
N ASP A 9 -21.90 -3.33 -6.13
CA ASP A 9 -21.66 -2.95 -4.73
C ASP A 9 -20.46 -3.70 -4.13
N MET A 10 -20.36 -5.02 -4.39
CA MET A 10 -19.23 -5.83 -3.94
C MET A 10 -17.90 -5.38 -4.55
N ASN A 11 -17.88 -5.05 -5.85
CA ASN A 11 -16.67 -4.56 -6.51
C ASN A 11 -16.21 -3.22 -5.94
N GLN A 12 -17.14 -2.30 -5.72
CA GLN A 12 -16.83 -1.01 -5.11
C GLN A 12 -16.33 -1.18 -3.68
N LYS A 13 -16.96 -2.04 -2.90
CA LYS A 13 -16.55 -2.33 -1.52
C LYS A 13 -15.17 -2.95 -1.46
N ALA A 14 -14.84 -3.88 -2.36
CA ALA A 14 -13.50 -4.47 -2.44
C ALA A 14 -12.44 -3.41 -2.76
N LEU A 15 -12.70 -2.53 -3.72
CA LEU A 15 -11.78 -1.44 -4.06
C LEU A 15 -11.57 -0.47 -2.90
N ASN A 16 -12.65 -0.11 -2.18
CA ASN A 16 -12.57 0.78 -1.02
C ASN A 16 -11.73 0.18 0.11
N LEU A 17 -11.92 -1.10 0.42
CA LEU A 17 -11.13 -1.78 1.45
C LEU A 17 -9.64 -1.80 1.10
N LEU A 18 -9.29 -2.13 -0.15
CA LEU A 18 -7.91 -2.11 -0.62
C LEU A 18 -7.30 -0.70 -0.56
N GLN A 19 -8.09 0.35 -0.82
CA GLN A 19 -7.64 1.73 -0.68
C GLN A 19 -7.43 2.11 0.79
N GLU A 20 -8.33 1.72 1.69
CA GLU A 20 -8.18 1.95 3.13
C GLU A 20 -6.92 1.28 3.70
N ASP A 21 -6.62 0.05 3.25
CA ASP A 21 -5.40 -0.66 3.65
C ASP A 21 -4.15 -0.02 3.06
N ALA A 22 -4.21 0.45 1.81
CA ALA A 22 -3.14 1.25 1.21
C ALA A 22 -2.88 2.57 1.96
N ASP A 23 -3.93 3.28 2.38
CA ASP A 23 -3.82 4.55 3.10
C ASP A 23 -3.15 4.36 4.47
N LYS A 24 -3.36 3.22 5.14
CA LYS A 24 -2.65 2.88 6.38
C LYS A 24 -1.15 2.72 6.14
N ILE A 25 -0.76 2.04 5.06
CA ILE A 25 0.66 1.88 4.69
C ILE A 25 1.28 3.22 4.32
N GLU A 26 0.57 4.03 3.52
CA GLU A 26 1.00 5.39 3.18
C GLU A 26 1.23 6.22 4.45
N LYS A 27 0.33 6.11 5.43
CA LYS A 27 0.49 6.85 6.69
C LYS A 27 1.72 6.43 7.47
N LEU A 28 2.05 5.14 7.48
CA LEU A 28 3.27 4.63 8.11
C LEU A 28 4.52 5.20 7.42
N ILE A 29 4.53 5.25 6.08
CA ILE A 29 5.61 5.86 5.30
C ILE A 29 5.77 7.36 5.65
N GLU A 30 4.68 8.12 5.68
CA GLU A 30 4.70 9.54 6.05
C GLU A 30 5.27 9.77 7.45
N VAL A 31 4.85 8.96 8.42
CA VAL A 31 5.33 9.05 9.80
C VAL A 31 6.83 8.76 9.87
N GLN A 32 7.33 7.79 9.10
CA GLN A 32 8.78 7.53 9.03
C GLN A 32 9.53 8.69 8.39
N MET A 33 9.01 9.27 7.30
CA MET A 33 9.58 10.46 6.67
C MET A 33 9.70 11.65 7.63
N GLY A 34 8.67 11.90 8.45
CA GLY A 34 8.70 12.97 9.46
C GLY A 34 9.66 12.70 10.63
N ASN A 35 9.87 11.43 10.97
CA ASN A 35 10.73 11.00 12.08
C ASN A 35 12.19 10.71 11.65
N LEU A 36 12.54 10.97 10.39
CA LEU A 36 13.90 10.81 9.87
C LEU A 36 14.97 11.54 10.70
N THR A 37 14.62 12.50 11.56
CA THR A 37 15.55 13.25 12.42
C THR A 37 15.83 12.60 13.78
N THR A 38 15.00 11.67 14.27
CA THR A 38 15.00 11.27 15.70
C THR A 38 15.28 9.80 16.00
N ARG A 39 14.87 8.83 15.17
CA ARG A 39 15.24 7.40 15.37
C ARG A 39 15.29 6.64 14.05
N GLN A 40 16.48 6.14 13.68
CA GLN A 40 16.60 5.05 12.70
C GLN A 40 16.40 3.74 13.46
N CYS A 41 15.33 3.00 13.17
CA CYS A 41 15.17 1.65 13.67
C CYS A 41 15.00 0.73 12.45
N PRO A 42 16.01 -0.10 12.10
CA PRO A 42 15.99 -0.95 10.91
C PRO A 42 14.79 -1.91 10.85
N LEU A 43 14.15 -2.18 11.98
CA LEU A 43 12.91 -2.96 12.06
C LEU A 43 11.73 -2.33 11.29
N TYR A 44 11.73 -1.02 11.03
CA TYR A 44 10.63 -0.38 10.29
C TYR A 44 10.65 -0.69 8.78
N GLU A 45 11.83 -0.87 8.19
CA GLU A 45 11.93 -1.20 6.76
C GLU A 45 11.33 -2.58 6.48
N GLU A 46 11.71 -3.58 7.28
CA GLU A 46 11.16 -4.95 7.19
C GLU A 46 9.64 -5.00 7.42
N VAL A 47 9.13 -4.18 8.35
CA VAL A 47 7.69 -4.08 8.61
C VAL A 47 6.97 -3.46 7.41
N LEU A 48 7.51 -2.38 6.82
CA LEU A 48 6.93 -1.76 5.62
C LEU A 48 6.95 -2.71 4.42
N ASP A 49 8.05 -3.43 4.20
CA ASP A 49 8.16 -4.45 3.14
C ASP A 49 7.13 -5.56 3.32
N THR A 50 6.96 -6.04 4.56
CA THR A 50 5.96 -7.07 4.88
C THR A 50 4.54 -6.57 4.64
N GLN A 51 4.24 -5.32 5.00
CA GLN A 51 2.92 -4.70 4.77
C GLN A 51 2.65 -4.52 3.27
N MET A 52 3.65 -4.07 2.51
CA MET A 52 3.58 -3.97 1.04
C MET A 52 3.30 -5.33 0.41
N TYR A 53 4.01 -6.38 0.85
CA TYR A 53 3.75 -7.74 0.40
C TYR A 53 2.34 -8.19 0.75
N GLY A 54 1.87 -7.96 1.99
CA GLY A 54 0.50 -8.26 2.43
C GLY A 54 -0.55 -7.65 1.50
N LEU A 55 -0.48 -6.34 1.27
CA LEU A 55 -1.39 -5.64 0.36
C LEU A 55 -1.32 -6.18 -1.08
N SER A 56 -0.12 -6.52 -1.57
CA SER A 56 0.02 -7.11 -2.91
C SER A 56 -0.71 -8.45 -3.04
N ARG A 57 -0.75 -9.26 -1.97
CA ARG A 57 -1.47 -10.54 -1.93
C ARG A 57 -2.98 -10.35 -1.86
N GLU A 58 -3.45 -9.33 -1.15
CA GLU A 58 -4.87 -8.96 -1.08
C GLU A 58 -5.39 -8.47 -2.44
N ILE A 59 -4.61 -7.62 -3.12
CA ILE A 59 -4.90 -7.15 -4.48
C ILE A 59 -4.93 -8.33 -5.47
N ASP A 60 -3.92 -9.21 -5.44
CA ASP A 60 -3.90 -10.43 -6.26
C ASP A 60 -5.14 -11.30 -6.03
N PHE A 61 -5.51 -11.48 -4.77
CA PHE A 61 -6.72 -12.23 -4.42
C PHE A 61 -7.98 -11.58 -4.98
N ALA A 62 -8.15 -10.26 -4.81
CA ALA A 62 -9.32 -9.53 -5.29
C ALA A 62 -9.44 -9.54 -6.82
N ILE A 63 -8.31 -9.47 -7.55
CA ILE A 63 -8.26 -9.63 -9.00
C ILE A 63 -8.69 -11.05 -9.40
N ARG A 64 -8.11 -12.09 -8.78
CA ARG A 64 -8.46 -13.49 -9.08
C ARG A 64 -9.89 -13.86 -8.72
N ALA A 65 -10.47 -13.19 -7.72
CA ALA A 65 -11.88 -13.32 -7.35
C ALA A 65 -12.83 -12.55 -8.29
N GLY A 66 -12.31 -11.76 -9.24
CA GLY A 66 -13.11 -10.94 -10.14
C GLY A 66 -13.76 -9.72 -9.49
N LEU A 67 -13.30 -9.33 -8.29
CA LEU A 67 -13.85 -8.20 -7.53
C LEU A 67 -13.29 -6.85 -7.99
N ILE A 68 -12.07 -6.84 -8.52
CA ILE A 68 -11.45 -5.66 -9.13
C ILE A 68 -10.73 -6.04 -10.43
N SER A 69 -10.52 -5.06 -11.30
CA SER A 69 -9.63 -5.23 -12.46
C SER A 69 -8.17 -4.99 -12.07
N GLU A 70 -7.24 -5.43 -12.93
CA GLU A 70 -5.80 -5.28 -12.66
C GLU A 70 -5.35 -3.82 -12.55
N ALA A 71 -5.94 -2.92 -13.34
CA ALA A 71 -5.45 -1.55 -13.46
C ALA A 71 -5.54 -0.76 -12.13
N PRO A 72 -6.68 -0.73 -11.42
CA PRO A 72 -6.77 -0.12 -10.09
C PRO A 72 -5.79 -0.74 -9.08
N GLY A 73 -5.66 -2.07 -9.06
CA GLY A 73 -4.72 -2.77 -8.17
C GLY A 73 -3.27 -2.35 -8.40
N LYS A 74 -2.84 -2.29 -9.67
CA LYS A 74 -1.50 -1.80 -10.05
C LYS A 74 -1.29 -0.33 -9.68
N GLN A 75 -2.30 0.51 -9.85
CA GLN A 75 -2.21 1.93 -9.48
C GLN A 75 -1.97 2.14 -7.99
N ILE A 76 -2.67 1.37 -7.13
CA ILE A 76 -2.49 1.39 -5.68
C ILE A 76 -1.04 1.02 -5.33
N LEU A 77 -0.54 -0.12 -5.82
CA LEU A 77 0.82 -0.60 -5.53
C LEU A 77 1.88 0.38 -6.02
N SER A 78 1.77 0.84 -7.27
CA SER A 78 2.75 1.77 -7.84
C SER A 78 2.82 3.11 -7.10
N LYS A 79 1.73 3.56 -6.48
CA LYS A 79 1.76 4.77 -5.64
C LYS A 79 2.62 4.53 -4.39
N LEU A 80 2.36 3.43 -3.67
CA LEU A 80 3.09 3.09 -2.46
C LEU A 80 4.56 2.78 -2.72
N GLU A 81 4.88 2.06 -3.80
CA GLU A 81 6.26 1.78 -4.24
C GLU A 81 7.07 3.07 -4.45
N ARG A 82 6.46 4.09 -5.08
CA ARG A 82 7.11 5.40 -5.25
C ARG A 82 7.37 6.10 -3.92
N ASN A 83 6.39 6.09 -3.02
CA ASN A 83 6.54 6.69 -1.69
C ASN A 83 7.63 5.98 -0.88
N LEU A 84 7.68 4.65 -0.95
CA LEU A 84 8.67 3.84 -0.27
C LEU A 84 10.09 4.06 -0.83
N ALA A 85 10.22 4.17 -2.16
CA ALA A 85 11.48 4.51 -2.80
C ALA A 85 12.03 5.87 -2.32
N GLN A 86 11.16 6.88 -2.21
CA GLN A 86 11.55 8.19 -1.67
C GLN A 86 12.03 8.10 -0.21
N LEU A 87 11.36 7.29 0.61
CA LEU A 87 11.78 7.02 1.99
C LEU A 87 13.18 6.38 2.04
N TYR A 88 13.41 5.32 1.27
CA TYR A 88 14.71 4.64 1.25
C TYR A 88 15.83 5.54 0.70
N GLU A 89 15.57 6.35 -0.32
CA GLU A 89 16.53 7.35 -0.79
C GLU A 89 16.91 8.36 0.31
N ALA A 90 15.92 8.84 1.08
CA ALA A 90 16.16 9.77 2.17
C ALA A 90 16.94 9.13 3.32
N LEU A 91 16.64 7.88 3.66
CA LEU A 91 17.37 7.11 4.67
C LEU A 91 18.82 6.87 4.27
N ASN A 92 19.08 6.48 3.02
CA ASN A 92 20.41 6.25 2.47
C ASN A 92 21.27 7.53 2.43
N LYS A 93 20.67 8.68 2.10
CA LYS A 93 21.38 9.96 2.15
C LYS A 93 21.77 10.36 3.57
N LYS A 94 20.98 9.97 4.58
CA LYS A 94 21.27 10.27 5.99
C LYS A 94 22.36 9.36 6.57
N SER A 95 22.39 8.07 6.19
CA SER A 95 23.38 7.10 6.69
C SER A 95 24.78 7.33 6.11
N ASN A 96 24.91 8.10 5.03
CA ASN A 96 26.16 8.44 4.37
C ASN A 96 26.36 9.98 4.36
N PRO A 97 26.68 10.61 5.50
CA PRO A 97 26.80 12.06 5.64
C PRO A 97 28.00 12.66 4.88
#